data_AF-A0A932G908-F1
#
_entry.id   AF-A0A932G908-F1
#
_cell.length_a   1.000
_cell.length_b   1.000
_cell.length_c   1.000
_cell.angle_alpha   90.00
_cell.angle_beta   90.00
_cell.angle_gamma   90.00
#
_symmetry.space_group_name_H-M   'P 1'
#
loop_
_entity.id
_entity.type
_entity.pdbx_description
1 polymer ?
#
loop_
_entity_poly.entity_id
_entity_poly.type
_entity_poly.pdbx_seq_one_letter_code
_entity_poly.pdbx_strand_id
1 'polypeptide(L)'
;TDVAGDLAFHAMVAEATGNPVMLSVMRHLNVMWLQARERTGRRPTSPIKAHRFHRQILEALRRRLPPAARRALRKHLQDMRADILAELPVTRQRDNATTRKLQKRTSGGLSDGSRSAKNQNRA
;
A
#
# COMPACT_ATOMS: atom_id res chain seq x y z
N THR A 1 11.83 10.29 -13.24
CA THR A 1 12.49 11.27 -12.36
C THR A 1 13.10 10.52 -11.22
N ASP A 2 14.32 10.88 -10.83
CA ASP A 2 14.93 10.42 -9.58
C ASP A 2 14.28 11.14 -8.38
N VAL A 3 14.65 10.75 -7.17
CA VAL A 3 14.10 11.33 -5.94
C VAL A 3 14.35 12.84 -5.90
N ALA A 4 15.56 13.29 -6.25
CA ALA A 4 15.91 14.70 -6.28
C ALA A 4 15.02 15.51 -7.24
N GLY A 5 14.76 14.98 -8.44
CA GLY A 5 13.87 15.62 -9.42
C GLY A 5 12.42 15.75 -8.95
N ASP A 6 11.89 14.76 -8.22
CA ASP A 6 10.54 14.85 -7.63
C ASP A 6 10.48 15.96 -6.56
N LEU A 7 11.45 16.00 -5.64
CA LEU A 7 11.52 17.05 -4.61
C LEU A 7 11.61 18.45 -5.23
N ALA A 8 12.47 18.62 -6.25
CA ALA A 8 12.67 19.89 -6.94
C ALA A 8 11.39 20.34 -7.66
N PHE A 9 10.67 19.42 -8.30
CA PHE A 9 9.40 19.71 -8.96
C PHE A 9 8.38 20.32 -7.98
N HIS A 10 8.19 19.70 -6.80
CA HIS A 10 7.24 20.19 -5.81
C HIS A 10 7.65 21.56 -5.24
N ALA A 11 8.94 21.77 -4.99
CA ALA A 11 9.46 23.06 -4.52
C ALA A 11 9.19 24.18 -5.54
N MET A 12 9.50 23.95 -6.83
CA MET A 12 9.25 24.94 -7.88
C MET A 12 7.76 25.27 -8.05
N VAL A 13 6.87 24.28 -7.97
CA VAL A 13 5.42 24.52 -8.05
C VAL A 13 4.95 25.36 -6.85
N ALA A 14 5.48 25.11 -5.65
CA ALA A 14 5.16 25.89 -4.46
C ALA A 14 5.70 27.32 -4.55
N GLU A 15 6.94 27.51 -5.02
CA GLU A 15 7.55 28.83 -5.26
C GLU A 15 6.73 29.65 -6.25
N ALA A 16 6.25 29.02 -7.33
CA ALA A 16 5.43 29.68 -8.34
C ALA A 16 4.08 30.22 -7.81
N THR A 17 3.65 29.81 -6.61
CA THR A 17 2.44 30.37 -5.98
C THR A 17 2.67 31.75 -5.38
N GLY A 18 3.92 32.17 -5.17
CA GLY A 18 4.25 33.40 -4.44
C GLY A 18 3.86 33.37 -2.97
N ASN A 19 3.44 32.20 -2.44
CA ASN A 19 3.01 32.04 -1.06
C ASN A 19 4.13 31.40 -0.21
N PRO A 20 4.79 32.16 0.68
CA PRO A 20 5.91 31.64 1.48
C PRO A 20 5.47 30.53 2.45
N VAL A 21 4.22 30.54 2.91
CA VAL A 21 3.66 29.46 3.74
C VAL A 21 3.59 28.16 2.95
N MET A 22 3.12 28.23 1.70
CA MET A 22 3.03 27.05 0.83
C MET A 22 4.40 26.45 0.53
N LEU A 23 5.39 27.30 0.28
CA LEU A 23 6.78 26.86 0.10
C LEU A 23 7.32 26.17 1.34
N SER A 24 7.13 26.77 2.52
CA SER A 24 7.56 26.18 3.79
C SER A 24 6.90 24.81 4.01
N VAL A 25 5.58 24.73 3.85
CA VAL A 25 4.83 23.47 3.96
C VAL A 25 5.37 22.42 3.01
N MET A 26 5.62 22.78 1.75
CA MET A 26 6.07 21.81 0.75
C MET A 26 7.50 21.30 1.03
N ARG A 27 8.39 22.14 1.55
CA ARG A 27 9.73 21.70 2.00
C ARG A 27 9.65 20.70 3.15
N HIS A 28 8.77 20.92 4.13
CA HIS A 28 8.57 19.97 5.23
C HIS A 28 7.97 18.64 4.74
N LEU A 29 6.97 18.69 3.86
CA LEU A 29 6.37 17.50 3.26
C LEU A 29 7.41 16.69 2.47
N ASN A 30 8.30 17.35 1.73
CA ASN A 30 9.39 16.70 1.01
C ASN A 30 10.33 15.92 1.94
N VAL A 31 10.67 16.47 3.11
CA VAL A 31 11.50 15.77 4.11
C VAL A 31 10.77 14.56 4.67
N MET A 32 9.50 14.71 5.06
CA MET A 32 8.69 13.59 5.57
C MET A 32 8.55 12.48 4.53
N TRP A 33 8.36 12.85 3.26
CA TRP A 33 8.28 11.92 2.14
C TRP A 33 9.57 11.12 1.98
N LEU A 34 10.73 11.78 2.02
CA LEU A 34 12.03 11.12 1.94
C LEU A 34 12.24 10.13 3.10
N GLN A 35 11.90 10.54 4.33
CA GLN A 35 11.98 9.67 5.51
C GLN A 35 11.06 8.45 5.41
N ALA A 36 9.84 8.63 4.89
CA ALA A 36 8.91 7.52 4.68
C ALA A 36 9.46 6.50 3.67
N ARG A 37 10.15 6.96 2.62
CA ARG A 37 10.82 6.11 1.65
C ARG A 37 12.02 5.36 2.23
N GLU A 38 12.84 6.04 3.02
CA GLU A 38 14.03 5.44 3.62
C GLU A 38 13.66 4.36 4.65
N ARG A 39 12.61 4.59 5.44
CA ARG A 39 12.10 3.61 6.42
C ARG A 39 11.48 2.36 5.79
N THR A 40 10.90 2.47 4.62
CA THR A 40 10.22 1.35 3.95
C THR A 40 11.19 0.48 3.15
N GLY A 41 12.40 0.98 2.84
CA GLY A 41 13.49 0.21 2.21
C GLY A 41 13.14 -0.42 0.86
N ARG A 42 11.99 -0.06 0.27
CA ARG A 42 11.38 -0.72 -0.89
C ARG A 42 11.28 0.23 -2.07
N ARG A 43 11.39 -0.34 -3.28
CA ARG A 43 11.57 0.40 -4.53
C ARG A 43 10.36 1.29 -4.83
N PRO A 44 10.57 2.47 -5.44
CA PRO A 44 9.53 3.49 -5.54
C PRO A 44 8.36 3.12 -6.46
N THR A 45 7.26 3.85 -6.28
CA THR A 45 6.42 4.35 -7.38
C THR A 45 7.26 4.52 -8.63
N SER A 46 6.94 3.77 -9.70
CA SER A 46 7.74 3.75 -10.92
C SER A 46 8.19 5.18 -11.31
N PRO A 47 9.51 5.48 -11.37
CA PRO A 47 10.04 6.79 -11.76
C PRO A 47 9.44 7.35 -13.06
N ILE A 48 8.99 6.45 -13.92
CA ILE A 48 8.32 6.73 -15.20
C ILE A 48 6.88 7.21 -14.95
N LYS A 49 6.14 6.57 -14.04
CA LYS A 49 4.78 6.97 -13.65
C LYS A 49 4.76 8.34 -12.99
N ALA A 50 5.63 8.57 -12.00
CA ALA A 50 5.74 9.86 -11.31
C ALA A 50 6.02 11.01 -12.30
N HIS A 51 6.99 10.81 -13.19
CA HIS A 51 7.31 11.78 -14.24
C HIS A 51 6.13 12.07 -15.18
N ARG A 52 5.35 11.04 -15.55
CA ARG A 52 4.13 11.23 -16.36
C ARG A 52 3.11 12.13 -15.65
N PHE A 53 2.92 11.94 -14.34
CA PHE A 53 2.03 12.82 -13.56
C PHE A 53 2.57 14.25 -13.50
N HIS A 54 3.87 14.43 -13.26
CA HIS A 54 4.48 15.76 -13.22
C HIS A 54 4.29 16.52 -14.54
N ARG A 55 4.47 15.83 -15.68
CA ARG A 55 4.19 16.43 -17.00
C ARG A 55 2.74 16.87 -17.15
N GLN A 56 1.78 16.05 -16.71
CA GLN A 56 0.36 16.39 -16.79
C GLN A 56 -0.01 17.59 -15.90
N ILE A 57 0.56 17.66 -14.70
CA ILE A 57 0.37 18.78 -13.79
C ILE A 57 0.97 20.05 -14.40
N LEU A 58 2.22 19.99 -14.85
CA LEU A 58 2.92 21.12 -15.46
C LEU A 58 2.18 21.66 -16.68
N GLU A 59 1.68 20.79 -17.54
CA GLU A 59 0.92 21.18 -18.72
C GLU A 59 -0.38 21.90 -18.34
N ALA A 60 -1.11 21.38 -17.35
CA ALA A 60 -2.32 22.04 -16.87
C ALA A 60 -2.05 23.40 -16.21
N LEU A 61 -0.92 23.54 -15.51
CA LEU A 61 -0.47 24.81 -14.93
C LEU A 61 -0.08 25.82 -16.02
N ARG A 62 0.70 25.41 -17.02
CA ARG A 62 1.09 26.25 -18.16
C ARG A 62 -0.11 26.79 -18.93
N ARG A 63 -1.11 25.93 -19.14
CA ARG A 63 -2.37 26.31 -19.80
C ARG A 63 -3.33 27.09 -18.91
N ARG A 64 -2.96 27.37 -17.65
CA ARG A 64 -3.78 28.06 -16.65
C ARG A 64 -5.16 27.41 -16.48
N LEU A 65 -5.19 26.09 -16.31
CA LEU A 65 -6.40 25.29 -16.11
C LEU A 65 -6.44 24.71 -14.68
N PRO A 66 -6.87 25.49 -13.65
CA PRO A 66 -6.87 25.04 -12.26
C PRO A 66 -7.63 23.72 -12.00
N PRO A 67 -8.82 23.48 -12.59
CA PRO A 67 -9.52 22.21 -12.40
C PRO A 67 -8.74 21.00 -12.95
N ALA A 68 -8.01 21.21 -14.06
CA ALA A 68 -7.19 20.16 -14.66
C ALA A 68 -5.95 19.86 -13.82
N ALA A 69 -5.25 20.90 -13.34
CA ALA A 69 -4.10 20.75 -12.46
C ALA A 69 -4.49 20.02 -11.16
N ARG A 70 -5.62 20.42 -10.56
CA ARG A 70 -6.14 19.80 -9.33
C ARG A 70 -6.51 18.33 -9.53
N ARG A 71 -7.13 17.98 -10.67
CA ARG A 71 -7.43 16.59 -11.03
C ARG A 71 -6.16 15.77 -11.22
N ALA A 72 -5.17 16.29 -11.94
CA ALA A 72 -3.91 15.60 -12.18
C ALA A 72 -3.16 15.36 -10.85
N LEU A 73 -3.07 16.38 -9.99
CA LEU A 73 -2.44 16.26 -8.68
C LEU A 73 -3.15 15.24 -7.77
N ARG A 74 -4.49 15.22 -7.74
CA ARG A 74 -5.23 14.20 -6.99
C ARG A 74 -4.93 12.78 -7.47
N LYS A 75 -4.90 12.56 -8.77
CA LYS A 75 -4.57 11.23 -9.34
C LYS A 75 -3.15 10.81 -8.97
N HIS A 76 -2.20 11.75 -9.02
CA HIS A 76 -0.83 11.50 -8.58
C HIS A 76 -0.78 11.06 -7.11
N LEU A 77 -1.42 11.80 -6.20
CA LEU A 77 -1.47 11.45 -4.77
C LEU A 77 -2.17 10.10 -4.51
N GLN A 78 -3.20 9.76 -5.29
CA GLN A 78 -3.87 8.46 -5.20
C GLN A 78 -2.95 7.30 -5.63
N ASP A 79 -2.17 7.48 -6.70
CA ASP A 79 -1.16 6.51 -7.14
C ASP A 79 -0.10 6.30 -6.06
N MET A 80 0.43 7.41 -5.50
CA MET A 80 1.40 7.35 -4.39
C MET A 80 0.83 6.63 -3.16
N ARG A 81 -0.43 6.91 -2.81
CA ARG A 81 -1.11 6.25 -1.69
C ARG A 81 -1.26 4.75 -1.95
N ALA A 82 -1.63 4.35 -3.17
CA ALA A 82 -1.79 2.96 -3.53
C ALA A 82 -0.47 2.20 -3.42
N ASP A 83 0.64 2.79 -3.88
CA ASP A 83 1.97 2.21 -3.75
C ASP A 83 2.37 2.02 -2.27
N ILE A 84 2.21 3.07 -1.45
CA ILE A 84 2.48 2.98 0.00
C ILE A 84 1.64 1.87 0.65
N LEU A 85 0.34 1.80 0.35
CA LEU A 85 -0.55 0.80 0.93
C LEU A 85 -0.21 -0.63 0.46
N ALA A 86 0.22 -0.80 -0.78
CA ALA A 86 0.68 -2.08 -1.30
C ALA A 86 2.01 -2.53 -0.65
N GLU A 87 2.81 -1.58 -0.18
CA GLU A 87 4.11 -1.82 0.46
C GLU A 87 4.02 -2.07 1.97
N LEU A 88 2.91 -1.67 2.61
CA LEU A 88 2.65 -1.97 4.02
C LEU A 88 2.35 -3.47 4.17
N PRO A 89 2.98 -4.17 5.14
CA PRO A 89 2.59 -5.53 5.45
C PRO A 89 1.14 -5.49 5.92
N VAL A 90 0.24 -6.14 5.17
CA VAL A 90 -1.09 -6.46 5.70
C VAL A 90 -0.83 -7.31 6.92
N THR A 91 -0.99 -6.73 8.12
CA THR A 91 -1.21 -7.50 9.33
C THR A 91 -2.46 -8.31 9.08
N ARG A 92 -2.29 -9.51 8.52
CA ARG A 92 -3.29 -10.56 8.64
C ARG A 92 -3.38 -10.82 10.13
N GLN A 93 -4.35 -10.16 10.75
CA GLN A 93 -4.85 -10.55 12.05
C GLN A 93 -4.97 -12.08 12.00
N ARG A 94 -4.26 -12.74 12.90
CA ARG A 94 -4.28 -14.19 13.04
C ARG A 94 -5.67 -14.58 13.54
N ASP A 95 -6.64 -14.56 12.64
CA ASP A 95 -7.89 -15.27 12.83
C ASP A 95 -7.54 -16.73 12.60
N ASN A 96 -7.16 -17.43 13.68
CA ASN A 96 -7.60 -18.80 13.98
C ASN A 96 -6.81 -19.44 15.14
N ALA A 97 -7.57 -20.24 15.90
CA ALA A 97 -7.13 -21.42 16.65
C ALA A 97 -6.93 -21.30 18.18
N THR A 98 -7.92 -20.78 18.92
CA THR A 98 -8.09 -21.14 20.34
C THR A 98 -9.45 -21.80 20.67
N THR A 99 -10.45 -21.70 19.80
CA THR A 99 -11.80 -22.26 20.05
C THR A 99 -12.04 -23.66 19.49
N ARG A 100 -11.09 -24.27 18.76
CA ARG A 100 -11.24 -25.63 18.19
C ARG A 100 -10.51 -26.74 18.95
N LYS A 101 -10.21 -26.54 20.25
CA LYS A 101 -9.65 -27.59 21.11
C LYS A 101 -10.60 -28.11 22.20
N LEU A 102 -11.81 -27.57 22.33
CA LEU A 102 -12.79 -28.00 23.34
C LEU A 102 -13.82 -29.03 22.84
N GLN A 103 -14.00 -29.22 21.52
CA GLN A 103 -15.00 -30.16 20.97
C GLN A 103 -14.49 -31.57 20.65
N LYS A 104 -13.20 -31.86 20.79
CA LYS A 104 -12.64 -33.21 20.52
C LYS A 104 -12.48 -34.11 21.76
N ARG A 105 -12.98 -33.70 22.93
CA ARG A 105 -12.85 -34.50 24.18
C ARG A 105 -14.15 -35.09 24.71
N THR A 106 -15.30 -34.87 24.08
CA THR A 106 -16.62 -35.26 24.64
C THR A 106 -17.42 -36.25 23.81
N SER A 107 -16.88 -36.86 22.76
CA SER A 107 -17.60 -37.91 22.00
C SER A 107 -16.71 -39.11 21.70
N GLY A 108 -16.83 -40.17 22.51
CA GLY A 108 -16.28 -41.48 22.16
C GLY A 108 -15.93 -42.37 23.35
N GLY A 109 -16.89 -42.65 24.23
CA GLY A 109 -16.75 -43.66 25.28
C GLY A 109 -17.99 -44.55 25.38
N LEU A 110 -17.79 -45.84 25.05
CA LEU A 110 -18.47 -47.05 25.54
C LEU A 110 -19.72 -47.60 24.84
N SER A 111 -19.55 -48.73 24.14
CA SER A 111 -20.25 -50.04 24.30
C SER A 111 -19.88 -50.93 23.11
N ASP A 112 -18.97 -51.91 23.26
CA ASP A 112 -19.16 -53.31 23.67
C ASP A 112 -19.96 -54.18 22.68
N GLY A 113 -19.41 -55.36 22.32
CA GLY A 113 -20.11 -56.37 21.50
C GLY A 113 -19.28 -57.18 20.49
N SER A 114 -18.50 -58.16 21.00
CA SER A 114 -18.39 -59.55 20.48
C SER A 114 -18.16 -59.89 18.99
N ARG A 115 -16.98 -60.51 18.77
CA ARG A 115 -16.66 -61.80 18.07
C ARG A 115 -16.92 -62.02 16.55
N SER A 116 -15.84 -62.54 15.94
CA SER A 116 -15.74 -63.60 14.91
C SER A 116 -16.13 -63.27 13.46
N ALA A 117 -15.13 -63.25 12.57
CA ALA A 117 -14.83 -64.37 11.66
C ALA A 117 -14.01 -63.90 10.45
N LYS A 118 -12.96 -64.69 10.17
CA LYS A 118 -12.17 -64.68 8.94
C LYS A 118 -13.07 -64.69 7.70
N ASN A 119 -12.74 -63.91 6.68
CA ASN A 119 -12.68 -64.48 5.34
C ASN A 119 -11.71 -63.71 4.44
N GLN A 120 -10.65 -64.42 4.04
CA GLN A 120 -9.78 -64.08 2.93
C GLN A 120 -10.53 -64.46 1.66
N ASN A 121 -10.59 -63.60 0.64
CA ASN A 121 -10.69 -64.11 -0.72
C ASN A 121 -10.16 -63.11 -1.75
N ARG A 122 -9.05 -63.49 -2.39
CA ARG A 122 -8.58 -62.98 -3.67
C ARG A 122 -8.07 -64.20 -4.43
N ALA A 123 -8.58 -64.36 -5.65
CA ALA A 123 -8.15 -65.25 -6.74
C ALA A 123 -8.35 -66.76 -6.53
#